data_AF-A0A519FY06-F1
#
_entry.id   AF-A0A519FY06-F1
#
_cell.length_a   1.000
_cell.length_b   1.000
_cell.length_c   1.000
_cell.angle_alpha   90.00
_cell.angle_beta   90.00
_cell.angle_gamma   90.00
#
_symmetry.space_group_name_H-M   'P 1'
#
loop_
_entity.id
_entity.type
_entity.pdbx_description
1 polymer ?
#
loop_
_entity_poly.entity_id
_entity_poly.type
_entity_poly.pdbx_seq_one_letter_code
_entity_poly.pdbx_strand_id
1 'polypeptide(L)'
;QGVQRVAGGVQFVLTALLLAVVVFVVGLGAPSVEPANFTPFLPHGWAGVGAAVSLFVWAFAGWEVGTHISGEFSRPRRDIPLATGIALVVTGACYLVLQVVTVGALGGAAGEGQVPLLDLASLGSPRLGPIAVGIIAAVVALGVLNAYLAAFAKLGASLAANGDLPRWFAPGVEQGGVPRRALALTGGVTAVYFALMVASGLQLTPFILVHTSSMVAIYAVGMVAALRLLPRGSFGWGLAVIAAVLCAGMLALAWASLVPALVLAAAAVVVTAVRRARSRVRG
;
A
#
# COMPACT_ATOMS: atom_id res chain seq x y z
N GLN A 1 -7.66 22.85 -13.72
CA GLN A 1 -8.67 22.96 -12.63
C GLN A 1 -9.83 21.96 -12.76
N GLY A 2 -10.38 21.70 -13.96
CA GLY A 2 -11.44 20.69 -14.15
C GLY A 2 -11.03 19.24 -13.84
N VAL A 3 -9.85 18.80 -14.30
CA VAL A 3 -9.37 17.42 -14.10
C VAL A 3 -9.12 17.05 -12.63
N GLN A 4 -8.61 17.98 -11.82
CA GLN A 4 -8.38 17.76 -10.38
C GLN A 4 -9.69 17.66 -9.59
N ARG A 5 -10.72 18.44 -9.94
CA ARG A 5 -12.05 18.34 -9.31
C ARG A 5 -12.75 17.03 -9.65
N VAL A 6 -12.62 16.57 -10.90
CA VAL A 6 -13.15 15.26 -11.32
C VAL A 6 -12.40 14.12 -10.63
N ALA A 7 -11.06 14.18 -10.55
CA ALA A 7 -10.26 13.18 -9.84
C ALA A 7 -10.59 13.12 -8.34
N GLY A 8 -10.76 14.27 -7.68
CA GLY A 8 -11.18 14.33 -6.27
C GLY A 8 -12.59 13.78 -6.04
N GLY A 9 -13.53 14.10 -6.93
CA GLY A 9 -14.90 13.56 -6.88
C GLY A 9 -14.94 12.05 -7.07
N VAL A 10 -14.18 11.52 -8.04
CA VAL A 10 -14.06 10.07 -8.25
C VAL A 10 -13.47 9.40 -7.02
N GLN A 11 -12.38 9.93 -6.44
CA GLN A 11 -11.77 9.36 -5.24
C GLN A 11 -12.73 9.34 -4.05
N PHE A 12 -13.52 10.39 -3.88
CA PHE A 12 -14.55 10.46 -2.84
C PHE A 12 -15.61 9.37 -3.04
N VAL A 13 -16.12 9.21 -4.27
CA VAL A 13 -17.10 8.17 -4.60
C VAL A 13 -16.53 6.76 -4.36
N LEU A 14 -15.29 6.50 -4.80
CA LEU A 14 -14.63 5.21 -4.56
C LEU A 14 -14.47 4.92 -3.07
N THR A 15 -14.10 5.92 -2.28
CA THR A 15 -13.96 5.79 -0.82
C THR A 15 -15.31 5.53 -0.16
N ALA A 16 -16.35 6.26 -0.56
CA ALA A 16 -17.71 6.07 -0.06
C ALA A 16 -18.26 4.67 -0.39
N LEU A 17 -18.01 4.18 -1.61
CA LEU A 17 -18.37 2.81 -2.02
C LEU A 17 -17.65 1.76 -1.17
N LEU A 18 -16.36 1.95 -0.88
CA LEU A 18 -15.61 1.03 -0.03
C LEU A 18 -16.16 1.00 1.40
N LEU A 19 -16.44 2.17 1.99
CA LEU A 19 -17.05 2.24 3.32
C LEU A 19 -18.45 1.62 3.34
N ALA A 20 -19.24 1.83 2.29
CA ALA A 20 -20.56 1.20 2.17
C ALA A 20 -20.47 -0.32 2.12
N VAL A 21 -19.50 -0.87 1.38
CA VAL A 21 -19.22 -2.32 1.39
C VAL A 21 -18.87 -2.76 2.80
N VAL A 22 -17.90 -2.13 3.47
CA VAL A 22 -17.49 -2.52 4.83
C VAL A 22 -18.69 -2.56 5.78
N VAL A 23 -19.50 -1.50 5.82
CA VAL A 23 -20.69 -1.43 6.66
C VAL A 23 -21.69 -2.54 6.32
N PHE A 24 -21.90 -2.79 5.02
CA PHE A 24 -22.81 -3.83 4.54
C PHE A 24 -22.38 -5.22 5.00
N VAL A 25 -21.12 -5.63 4.75
CA VAL A 25 -20.66 -6.97 5.13
C VAL A 25 -20.53 -7.14 6.64
N VAL A 26 -20.15 -6.10 7.36
CA VAL A 26 -20.16 -6.10 8.83
C VAL A 26 -21.58 -6.30 9.35
N GLY A 27 -22.56 -5.60 8.78
CA GLY A 27 -23.97 -5.74 9.15
C GLY A 27 -24.53 -7.15 8.89
N LEU A 28 -24.10 -7.81 7.81
CA LEU A 28 -24.49 -9.19 7.51
C LEU A 28 -23.77 -10.23 8.37
N GLY A 29 -22.48 -10.01 8.67
CA GLY A 29 -21.66 -10.96 9.43
C GLY A 29 -21.88 -10.86 10.94
N ALA A 30 -22.15 -9.67 11.48
CA ALA A 30 -22.24 -9.43 12.92
C ALA A 30 -23.25 -10.34 13.66
N PRO A 31 -24.45 -10.65 13.11
CA PRO A 31 -25.39 -11.57 13.75
C PRO A 31 -24.89 -13.02 13.83
N SER A 32 -23.94 -13.41 12.97
CA SER A 32 -23.40 -14.77 12.93
C SER A 32 -22.13 -14.92 13.79
N VAL A 33 -21.74 -13.90 14.54
CA VAL A 33 -20.54 -13.92 15.37
C VAL A 33 -20.73 -14.82 16.58
N GLU A 34 -19.89 -15.86 16.68
CA GLU A 34 -19.89 -16.80 17.80
C GLU A 34 -18.58 -16.67 18.61
N PRO A 35 -18.64 -16.42 19.93
CA PRO A 35 -17.44 -16.27 20.77
C PRO A 35 -16.49 -17.48 20.73
N ALA A 36 -17.02 -18.69 20.49
CA ALA A 36 -16.24 -19.92 20.37
C ALA A 36 -15.25 -19.88 19.20
N ASN A 37 -15.55 -19.13 18.13
CA ASN A 37 -14.67 -18.98 16.97
C ASN A 37 -13.37 -18.22 17.28
N PHE A 38 -13.28 -17.52 18.42
CA PHE A 38 -12.02 -16.90 18.87
C PHE A 38 -11.13 -17.86 19.67
N THR A 39 -11.54 -19.13 19.83
CA THR A 39 -10.76 -20.13 20.56
C THR A 39 -10.27 -21.24 19.63
N PRO A 40 -8.95 -21.53 19.59
CA PRO A 40 -7.87 -20.82 20.29
C PRO A 40 -7.57 -19.43 19.67
N PHE A 41 -7.22 -18.45 20.51
CA PHE A 41 -7.01 -17.06 20.06
C PHE A 41 -5.72 -16.87 19.24
N LEU A 42 -4.69 -17.67 19.51
CA LEU A 42 -3.40 -17.63 18.82
C LEU A 42 -3.03 -19.00 18.26
N PRO A 43 -3.76 -19.52 17.25
CA PRO A 43 -3.48 -20.85 16.70
C PRO A 43 -2.08 -20.96 16.08
N HIS A 44 -1.54 -19.83 15.58
CA HIS A 44 -0.22 -19.73 14.97
C HIS A 44 0.84 -19.07 15.88
N GLY A 45 0.51 -18.83 17.16
CA GLY A 45 1.38 -18.18 18.13
C GLY A 45 1.85 -16.76 17.72
N TRP A 46 2.91 -16.27 18.38
CA TRP A 46 3.48 -14.94 18.13
C TRP A 46 4.11 -14.78 16.74
N ALA A 47 4.56 -15.88 16.12
CA ALA A 47 5.08 -15.85 14.76
C ALA A 47 3.99 -15.47 13.75
N GLY A 48 2.78 -16.01 13.90
CA GLY A 48 1.62 -15.62 13.09
C GLY A 48 1.23 -14.16 13.27
N VAL A 49 1.32 -13.63 14.50
CA VAL A 49 1.09 -12.20 14.78
C VAL A 49 2.11 -11.34 14.03
N GLY A 50 3.40 -11.69 14.05
CA GLY A 50 4.44 -10.98 13.30
C GLY A 50 4.15 -10.91 11.80
N ALA A 51 3.77 -12.05 11.20
CA ALA A 51 3.40 -12.10 9.78
C ALA A 51 2.15 -11.23 9.48
N ALA A 52 1.13 -11.30 10.33
CA ALA A 52 -0.08 -10.48 10.18
C ALA A 52 0.25 -8.98 10.26
N VAL A 53 1.08 -8.55 11.21
CA VAL A 53 1.53 -7.15 11.32
C VAL A 53 2.23 -6.67 10.04
N SER A 54 3.08 -7.50 9.43
CA SER A 54 3.71 -7.17 8.14
C SER A 54 2.70 -6.98 7.00
N LEU A 55 1.66 -7.80 6.95
CA LEU A 55 0.57 -7.63 5.97
C LEU A 55 -0.28 -6.38 6.27
N PHE A 56 -0.48 -6.05 7.55
CA PHE A 56 -1.21 -4.85 7.95
C PHE A 56 -0.50 -3.56 7.54
N VAL A 57 0.83 -3.53 7.58
CA VAL A 57 1.58 -2.35 7.11
C VAL A 57 1.40 -2.13 5.61
N TRP A 58 1.24 -3.19 4.82
CA TRP A 58 0.82 -3.04 3.43
C TRP A 58 -0.59 -2.45 3.31
N ALA A 59 -1.54 -2.89 4.14
CA ALA A 59 -2.90 -2.36 4.12
C ALA A 59 -2.97 -0.85 4.44
N PHE A 60 -2.02 -0.33 5.22
CA PHE A 60 -1.86 1.10 5.51
C PHE A 60 -0.93 1.85 4.54
N ALA A 61 -0.33 1.16 3.57
CA ALA A 61 0.47 1.82 2.53
C ALA A 61 -0.39 2.80 1.72
N GLY A 62 0.21 3.91 1.28
CA GLY A 62 -0.46 4.91 0.45
C GLY A 62 -0.77 6.22 1.17
N TRP A 63 -0.60 6.31 2.49
CA TRP A 63 -0.73 7.58 3.23
C TRP A 63 0.33 8.61 2.79
N GLU A 64 1.46 8.16 2.26
CA GLU A 64 2.54 8.99 1.71
C GLU A 64 2.09 9.85 0.51
N VAL A 65 1.04 9.44 -0.21
CA VAL A 65 0.49 10.21 -1.34
C VAL A 65 0.01 11.59 -0.87
N GLY A 66 -0.51 11.69 0.36
CA GLY A 66 -0.93 12.96 0.95
C GLY A 66 0.18 14.00 1.08
N THR A 67 1.44 13.56 1.21
CA THR A 67 2.59 14.48 1.33
C THR A 67 2.91 15.18 0.00
N HIS A 68 2.59 14.56 -1.13
CA HIS A 68 2.85 15.13 -2.46
C HIS A 68 1.90 16.29 -2.79
N ILE A 69 0.68 16.25 -2.24
CA ILE A 69 -0.34 17.28 -2.41
C ILE A 69 -0.37 18.27 -1.24
N SER A 70 0.61 18.23 -0.34
CA SER A 70 0.66 19.11 0.84
C SER A 70 0.61 20.60 0.48
N GLY A 71 1.15 20.97 -0.69
CA GLY A 71 1.13 22.34 -1.21
C GLY A 71 -0.24 22.83 -1.66
N GLU A 72 -1.23 21.94 -1.82
CA GLU A 72 -2.60 22.30 -2.21
C GLU A 72 -3.50 22.62 -1.00
N PHE A 73 -3.04 22.33 0.23
CA PHE A 73 -3.77 22.64 1.45
C PHE A 73 -3.67 24.13 1.81
N SER A 74 -4.78 24.71 2.25
CA SER A 74 -4.80 26.10 2.75
C SER A 74 -4.01 26.28 4.05
N ARG A 75 -4.04 25.28 4.95
CA ARG A 75 -3.29 25.30 6.23
C ARG A 75 -2.55 23.98 6.46
N PRO A 76 -1.49 23.68 5.68
CA PRO A 76 -0.84 22.37 5.66
C PRO A 76 -0.31 21.91 7.04
N ARG A 77 0.19 22.85 7.86
CA ARG A 77 0.68 22.56 9.21
C ARG A 77 -0.37 21.99 10.18
N ARG A 78 -1.66 22.27 9.94
CA ARG A 78 -2.77 21.83 10.79
C ARG A 78 -3.61 20.76 10.10
N ASP A 79 -3.91 20.97 8.82
CA ASP A 79 -4.86 20.15 8.10
C ASP A 79 -4.29 18.77 7.78
N ILE A 80 -2.99 18.68 7.45
CA ILE A 80 -2.35 17.39 7.11
C ILE A 80 -2.31 16.47 8.34
N PRO A 81 -1.78 16.87 9.51
CA PRO A 81 -1.80 15.99 10.69
C PRO A 81 -3.20 15.56 11.10
N LEU A 82 -4.18 16.47 11.04
CA LEU A 82 -5.57 16.18 11.38
C LEU A 82 -6.19 15.18 10.40
N ALA A 83 -6.05 15.41 9.10
CA ALA A 83 -6.58 14.53 8.06
C ALA A 83 -5.95 13.14 8.12
N THR A 84 -4.62 13.06 8.29
CA THR A 84 -3.91 11.78 8.46
C THR A 84 -4.37 11.05 9.72
N GLY A 85 -4.54 11.77 10.85
CA GLY A 85 -5.03 11.18 12.09
C GLY A 85 -6.44 10.62 11.98
N ILE A 86 -7.37 11.38 11.38
CA ILE A 86 -8.75 10.93 11.14
C ILE A 86 -8.75 9.71 10.22
N ALA A 87 -8.01 9.76 9.10
CA ALA A 87 -7.91 8.63 8.18
C ALA A 87 -7.39 7.37 8.88
N LEU A 88 -6.32 7.50 9.67
CA LEU A 88 -5.73 6.38 10.41
C LEU A 88 -6.73 5.75 11.39
N VAL A 89 -7.42 6.57 12.19
CA VAL A 89 -8.39 6.09 13.18
C VAL A 89 -9.60 5.43 12.50
N VAL A 90 -10.16 6.05 11.46
CA VAL A 90 -11.32 5.52 10.75
C VAL A 90 -10.97 4.21 10.04
N THR A 91 -9.88 4.18 9.28
CA THR A 91 -9.43 2.97 8.58
C THR A 91 -9.05 1.86 9.56
N GLY A 92 -8.36 2.19 10.65
CA GLY A 92 -8.03 1.24 11.71
C GLY A 92 -9.25 0.64 12.39
N ALA A 93 -10.26 1.46 12.71
CA ALA A 93 -11.53 0.97 13.26
C ALA A 93 -12.26 0.05 12.27
N CYS A 94 -12.35 0.43 11.00
CA CYS A 94 -12.94 -0.42 9.96
C CYS A 94 -12.22 -1.77 9.85
N TYR A 95 -10.89 -1.78 9.85
CA TYR A 95 -10.11 -3.01 9.79
C TYR A 95 -10.32 -3.89 11.02
N LEU A 96 -10.30 -3.32 12.23
CA LEU A 96 -10.53 -4.08 13.47
C LEU A 96 -11.93 -4.71 13.49
N VAL A 97 -12.97 -3.92 13.18
CA VAL A 97 -14.35 -4.41 13.13
C VAL A 97 -14.49 -5.52 12.09
N LEU A 98 -13.90 -5.33 10.90
CA LEU A 98 -13.95 -6.34 9.85
C LEU A 98 -13.27 -7.63 10.28
N GLN A 99 -12.09 -7.56 10.90
CA GLN A 99 -11.39 -8.75 11.40
C GLN A 99 -12.18 -9.48 12.48
N VAL A 100 -12.73 -8.75 13.46
CA VAL A 100 -13.55 -9.33 14.53
C VAL A 100 -14.78 -10.03 13.94
N VAL A 101 -15.48 -9.40 13.00
CA VAL A 101 -16.66 -10.00 12.37
C VAL A 101 -16.27 -11.18 11.49
N THR A 102 -15.19 -11.08 10.72
CA THR A 102 -14.71 -12.16 9.84
C THR A 102 -14.35 -13.41 10.65
N VAL A 103 -13.48 -13.26 11.65
CA VAL A 103 -13.07 -14.39 12.51
C VAL A 103 -14.26 -14.88 13.35
N GLY A 104 -15.06 -13.97 13.90
CA GLY A 104 -16.20 -14.32 14.72
C GLY A 104 -17.29 -15.07 13.97
N ALA A 105 -17.55 -14.72 12.71
CA ALA A 105 -18.62 -15.32 11.90
C ALA A 105 -18.17 -16.55 11.10
N LEU A 106 -16.91 -16.60 10.66
CA LEU A 106 -16.41 -17.68 9.79
C LEU A 106 -15.49 -18.68 10.52
N GLY A 107 -14.96 -18.32 11.70
CA GLY A 107 -14.05 -19.17 12.46
C GLY A 107 -12.82 -19.61 11.66
N GLY A 108 -12.54 -20.91 11.66
CA GLY A 108 -11.40 -21.50 10.92
C GLY A 108 -11.46 -21.27 9.40
N ALA A 109 -12.66 -21.09 8.82
CA ALA A 109 -12.83 -20.85 7.39
C ALA A 109 -12.45 -19.42 6.96
N ALA A 110 -12.27 -18.48 7.92
CA ALA A 110 -11.93 -17.08 7.64
C ALA A 110 -10.66 -16.89 6.79
N GLY A 111 -9.76 -17.88 6.76
CA GLY A 111 -8.51 -17.86 6.00
C GLY A 111 -8.44 -18.82 4.82
N GLU A 112 -9.49 -19.60 4.55
CA GLU A 112 -9.50 -20.59 3.46
C GLU A 112 -9.83 -19.95 2.10
N GLY A 113 -10.69 -18.92 2.11
CA GLY A 113 -11.07 -18.14 0.93
C GLY A 113 -10.04 -17.08 0.53
N GLN A 114 -9.98 -16.76 -0.76
CA GLN A 114 -9.14 -15.67 -1.28
C GLN A 114 -9.70 -14.28 -0.91
N VAL A 115 -11.02 -14.17 -0.74
CA VAL A 115 -11.72 -12.89 -0.50
C VAL A 115 -12.77 -13.07 0.60
N PRO A 116 -12.39 -12.95 1.89
CA PRO A 116 -13.29 -13.17 3.03
C PRO A 116 -14.53 -12.26 3.05
N LEU A 117 -14.46 -11.10 2.40
CA LEU A 117 -15.60 -10.19 2.22
C LEU A 117 -16.73 -10.85 1.40
N LEU A 118 -16.42 -11.71 0.43
CA LEU A 118 -17.43 -12.43 -0.32
C LEU A 118 -18.10 -13.50 0.55
N ASP A 119 -17.31 -14.17 1.39
CA ASP A 119 -17.79 -15.20 2.30
C ASP A 119 -18.75 -14.60 3.34
N LEU A 120 -18.39 -13.45 3.93
CA LEU A 120 -19.29 -12.71 4.81
C LEU A 120 -20.58 -12.26 4.11
N ALA A 121 -20.49 -11.84 2.84
CA ALA A 121 -21.67 -11.42 2.08
C ALA A 121 -22.62 -12.60 1.78
N SER A 122 -22.06 -13.81 1.65
CA SER A 122 -22.83 -15.03 1.41
C SER A 122 -23.73 -15.43 2.60
N LEU A 123 -23.36 -15.03 3.82
CA LEU A 123 -24.15 -15.28 5.04
C LEU A 123 -25.54 -14.62 4.99
N GLY A 124 -25.62 -13.40 4.43
CA GLY A 124 -26.89 -12.69 4.28
C GLY A 124 -27.68 -13.11 3.04
N SER A 125 -27.00 -13.25 1.91
CA SER A 125 -27.60 -13.74 0.67
C SER A 125 -26.59 -14.57 -0.12
N PRO A 126 -26.73 -15.91 -0.17
CA PRO A 126 -25.72 -16.80 -0.74
C PRO A 126 -25.36 -16.51 -2.21
N ARG A 127 -26.27 -15.92 -2.98
CA ARG A 127 -26.04 -15.57 -4.39
C ARG A 127 -25.84 -14.09 -4.64
N LEU A 128 -26.69 -13.23 -4.08
CA LEU A 128 -26.68 -11.80 -4.41
C LEU A 128 -25.60 -11.03 -3.64
N GLY A 129 -25.30 -11.43 -2.40
CA GLY A 129 -24.29 -10.78 -1.56
C GLY A 129 -22.90 -10.80 -2.20
N PRO A 130 -22.35 -11.99 -2.54
CA PRO A 130 -21.03 -12.09 -3.18
C PRO A 130 -20.97 -11.36 -4.53
N ILE A 131 -22.03 -11.42 -5.35
CA ILE A 131 -22.05 -10.73 -6.64
C ILE A 131 -21.99 -9.21 -6.44
N ALA A 132 -22.79 -8.66 -5.54
CA ALA A 132 -22.82 -7.22 -5.28
C ALA A 132 -21.47 -6.73 -4.74
N VAL A 133 -20.91 -7.41 -3.74
CA VAL A 133 -19.61 -7.06 -3.17
C VAL A 133 -18.49 -7.22 -4.19
N GLY A 134 -18.52 -8.28 -5.01
CA GLY A 134 -17.56 -8.52 -6.07
C GLY A 134 -17.55 -7.43 -7.14
N ILE A 135 -18.72 -6.97 -7.57
CA ILE A 135 -18.83 -5.85 -8.53
C ILE A 135 -18.25 -4.57 -7.94
N ILE A 136 -18.61 -4.21 -6.70
CA ILE A 136 -18.10 -2.99 -6.08
C ILE A 136 -16.58 -3.09 -5.87
N ALA A 137 -16.08 -4.22 -5.37
CA ALA A 137 -14.66 -4.46 -5.19
C ALA A 137 -13.89 -4.35 -6.52
N ALA A 138 -14.44 -4.90 -7.62
CA ALA A 138 -13.84 -4.79 -8.94
C ALA A 138 -13.79 -3.33 -9.44
N VAL A 139 -14.89 -2.57 -9.29
CA VAL A 139 -14.93 -1.15 -9.66
C VAL A 139 -13.90 -0.34 -8.87
N VAL A 140 -13.83 -0.56 -7.55
CA VAL A 140 -12.87 0.14 -6.69
C VAL A 140 -11.44 -0.25 -7.04
N ALA A 141 -11.15 -1.55 -7.20
CA ALA A 141 -9.82 -2.02 -7.57
C ALA A 141 -9.36 -1.46 -8.93
N LEU A 142 -10.23 -1.40 -9.93
CA LEU A 142 -9.94 -0.79 -11.23
C LEU A 142 -9.71 0.72 -11.12
N GLY A 143 -10.50 1.42 -10.31
CA GLY A 143 -10.33 2.86 -10.06
C GLY A 143 -8.97 3.16 -9.41
N VAL A 144 -8.61 2.38 -8.40
CA VAL A 144 -7.30 2.46 -7.72
C VAL A 144 -6.17 2.13 -8.70
N LEU A 145 -6.26 1.02 -9.44
CA LEU A 145 -5.26 0.62 -10.42
C LEU A 145 -5.02 1.71 -11.47
N ASN A 146 -6.08 2.33 -12.00
CA ASN A 146 -5.97 3.41 -12.97
C ASN A 146 -5.21 4.62 -12.40
N ALA A 147 -5.51 5.01 -11.16
CA ALA A 147 -4.82 6.10 -10.49
C ALA A 147 -3.32 5.79 -10.26
N TYR A 148 -3.02 4.57 -9.79
CA TYR A 148 -1.63 4.14 -9.54
C TYR A 148 -0.81 4.01 -10.83
N LEU A 149 -1.37 3.44 -11.90
CA LEU A 149 -0.67 3.35 -13.20
C LEU A 149 -0.28 4.73 -13.72
N ALA A 150 -1.20 5.70 -13.64
CA ALA A 150 -0.93 7.08 -14.04
C ALA A 150 0.16 7.73 -13.15
N ALA A 151 0.09 7.53 -11.84
CA ALA A 151 1.08 8.05 -10.89
C ALA A 151 2.48 7.47 -11.13
N PHE A 152 2.60 6.15 -11.26
CA PHE A 152 3.88 5.48 -11.52
C PHE A 152 4.46 5.82 -12.90
N ALA A 153 3.63 5.97 -13.92
CA ALA A 153 4.10 6.41 -15.23
C ALA A 153 4.70 7.82 -15.17
N LYS A 154 4.09 8.75 -14.43
CA LYS A 154 4.66 10.09 -14.20
C LYS A 154 5.93 10.05 -13.36
N LEU A 155 5.99 9.21 -12.34
CA LEU A 155 7.20 9.00 -11.54
C LEU A 155 8.34 8.49 -12.44
N GLY A 156 8.10 7.48 -13.27
CA GLY A 156 9.09 6.95 -14.21
C GLY A 156 9.57 7.98 -15.22
N ALA A 157 8.67 8.80 -15.77
CA ALA A 157 9.04 9.88 -16.69
C ALA A 157 9.86 10.98 -15.98
N SER A 158 9.51 11.32 -14.74
CA SER A 158 10.27 12.27 -13.90
C SER A 158 11.69 11.76 -13.61
N LEU A 159 11.83 10.50 -13.21
CA LEU A 159 13.13 9.84 -13.03
C LEU A 159 13.95 9.87 -14.33
N ALA A 160 13.32 9.65 -15.49
CA ALA A 160 14.01 9.72 -16.78
C ALA A 160 14.42 11.15 -17.17
N ALA A 161 13.63 12.17 -16.81
CA ALA A 161 13.94 13.57 -17.03
C ALA A 161 15.13 14.04 -16.16
N ASN A 162 15.15 13.61 -14.90
CA ASN A 162 16.27 13.83 -13.96
C ASN A 162 17.51 12.98 -14.31
N GLY A 163 17.36 12.04 -15.24
CA GLY A 163 18.42 11.21 -15.76
C GLY A 163 18.67 9.94 -14.98
N ASP A 164 17.87 9.59 -13.97
CA ASP A 164 17.97 8.33 -13.23
C ASP A 164 17.52 7.11 -14.05
N LEU A 165 16.61 7.33 -15.00
CA LEU A 165 16.22 6.36 -16.04
C LEU A 165 16.68 6.82 -17.43
N PRO A 166 16.70 5.92 -18.44
CA PRO A 166 17.00 6.30 -19.81
C PRO A 166 16.08 7.45 -20.27
N ARG A 167 16.68 8.55 -20.76
CA ARG A 167 15.97 9.76 -21.23
C ARG A 167 14.86 9.47 -22.24
N TRP A 168 14.89 8.30 -22.88
CA TRP A 168 13.83 7.81 -23.76
C TRP A 168 12.45 7.75 -23.09
N PHE A 169 12.37 7.57 -21.77
CA PHE A 169 11.13 7.55 -20.98
C PHE A 169 10.66 8.93 -20.49
N ALA A 170 11.49 9.97 -20.63
CA ALA A 170 11.19 11.33 -20.14
C ALA A 170 10.01 12.05 -20.83
N PRO A 171 9.68 11.81 -22.12
CA PRO A 171 8.58 12.51 -22.78
C PRO A 171 7.22 12.27 -22.09
N GLY A 172 6.41 13.32 -21.94
CA GLY A 172 5.09 13.24 -21.30
C GLY A 172 5.10 13.54 -19.79
N VAL A 173 6.22 14.01 -19.24
CA VAL A 173 6.35 14.41 -17.82
C VAL A 173 5.65 15.74 -17.52
N GLU A 174 5.43 16.57 -18.53
CA GLU A 174 4.80 17.88 -18.43
C GLU A 174 3.35 17.84 -17.88
N GLN A 175 2.87 18.96 -17.35
CA GLN A 175 1.50 19.05 -16.85
C GLN A 175 0.49 18.83 -17.98
N GLY A 176 -0.42 17.87 -17.80
CA GLY A 176 -1.36 17.45 -18.84
C GLY A 176 -0.78 16.47 -19.87
N GLY A 177 0.54 16.24 -19.86
CA GLY A 177 1.20 15.23 -20.68
C GLY A 177 0.86 13.81 -20.24
N VAL A 178 0.87 12.88 -21.20
CA VAL A 178 0.69 11.44 -20.97
C VAL A 178 2.01 10.74 -21.27
N PRO A 179 2.75 10.24 -20.26
CA PRO A 179 4.04 9.61 -20.46
C PRO A 179 3.89 8.17 -20.98
N ARG A 180 3.50 8.03 -22.25
CA ARG A 180 3.11 6.75 -22.86
C ARG A 180 4.18 5.66 -22.74
N ARG A 181 5.46 6.02 -22.87
CA ARG A 181 6.58 5.07 -22.78
C ARG A 181 6.81 4.58 -21.36
N ALA A 182 6.77 5.49 -20.38
CA ALA A 182 6.86 5.12 -18.98
C ALA A 182 5.61 4.31 -18.55
N LEU A 183 4.44 4.66 -19.08
CA LEU A 183 3.21 3.89 -18.87
C LEU A 183 3.31 2.47 -19.44
N ALA A 184 3.87 2.29 -20.63
CA ALA A 184 4.10 0.97 -21.22
C ALA A 184 5.11 0.16 -20.39
N LEU A 185 6.16 0.80 -19.87
CA LEU A 185 7.10 0.16 -18.95
C LEU A 185 6.40 -0.31 -17.67
N THR A 186 5.67 0.59 -17.00
CA THR A 186 4.91 0.26 -15.78
C THR A 186 3.92 -0.86 -16.05
N GLY A 187 3.14 -0.76 -17.13
CA GLY A 187 2.18 -1.79 -17.53
C GLY A 187 2.84 -3.14 -17.82
N GLY A 188 4.00 -3.15 -18.48
CA GLY A 188 4.78 -4.36 -18.73
C GLY A 188 5.28 -5.00 -17.43
N VAL A 189 5.81 -4.21 -16.50
CA VAL A 189 6.23 -4.70 -15.17
C VAL A 189 5.03 -5.28 -14.42
N THR A 190 3.91 -4.58 -14.39
CA THR A 190 2.66 -5.06 -13.76
C THR A 190 2.17 -6.36 -14.41
N ALA A 191 2.23 -6.48 -15.74
CA ALA A 191 1.84 -7.69 -16.44
C ALA A 191 2.75 -8.89 -16.11
N VAL A 192 4.07 -8.66 -16.00
CA VAL A 192 5.01 -9.70 -15.56
C VAL A 192 4.73 -10.14 -14.13
N TYR A 193 4.50 -9.19 -13.21
CA TYR A 193 4.12 -9.48 -11.83
C TYR A 193 2.82 -10.29 -11.75
N PHE A 194 1.82 -9.90 -12.54
CA PHE A 194 0.55 -10.62 -12.63
C PHE A 194 0.73 -12.04 -13.19
N ALA A 195 1.54 -12.22 -14.23
CA ALA A 195 1.84 -13.54 -14.79
C ALA A 195 2.55 -14.45 -13.78
N LEU A 196 3.52 -13.92 -13.02
CA LEU A 196 4.19 -14.66 -11.94
C LEU A 196 3.22 -15.03 -10.81
N MET A 197 2.27 -14.16 -10.48
CA MET A 197 1.22 -14.44 -9.50
C MET A 197 0.29 -15.56 -9.95
N VAL A 198 -0.10 -15.57 -11.23
CA VAL A 198 -0.89 -16.68 -11.80
C VAL A 198 -0.09 -17.98 -11.80
N ALA A 199 1.19 -17.93 -12.18
CA ALA A 199 2.07 -19.11 -12.21
C ALA A 199 2.37 -19.70 -10.82
N SER A 200 2.26 -18.90 -9.75
CA SER A 200 2.44 -19.34 -8.35
C SER A 200 1.13 -19.80 -7.69
N GLY A 201 0.05 -19.96 -8.46
CA GLY A 201 -1.23 -20.44 -7.93
C GLY A 201 -2.02 -19.38 -7.16
N LEU A 202 -1.91 -18.11 -7.56
CA LEU A 202 -2.61 -16.96 -6.95
C LEU A 202 -2.24 -16.69 -5.49
N GLN A 203 -1.03 -17.10 -5.07
CA GLN A 203 -0.52 -16.78 -3.74
C GLN A 203 -0.18 -15.28 -3.64
N LEU A 204 -1.01 -14.51 -2.93
CA LEU A 204 -0.83 -13.05 -2.78
C LEU A 204 0.26 -12.67 -1.76
N THR A 205 0.41 -13.47 -0.71
CA THR A 205 1.28 -13.18 0.45
C THR A 205 2.72 -12.83 0.05
N PRO A 206 3.41 -13.60 -0.82
CA PRO A 206 4.80 -13.27 -1.18
C PRO A 206 4.93 -11.91 -1.87
N PHE A 207 4.01 -11.56 -2.77
CA PHE A 207 4.04 -10.28 -3.49
C PHE A 207 3.77 -9.10 -2.55
N ILE A 208 2.82 -9.26 -1.63
CA ILE A 208 2.53 -8.26 -0.59
C ILE A 208 3.77 -8.05 0.28
N LEU A 209 4.41 -9.12 0.73
CA LEU A 209 5.60 -9.03 1.59
C LEU A 209 6.79 -8.37 0.89
N VAL A 210 6.99 -8.60 -0.41
CA VAL A 210 8.02 -7.90 -1.20
C VAL A 210 7.74 -6.40 -1.26
N HIS A 211 6.48 -6.01 -1.49
CA HIS A 211 6.08 -4.60 -1.44
C HIS A 211 6.33 -4.00 -0.05
N THR A 212 5.81 -4.62 1.01
CA THR A 212 5.97 -4.16 2.39
C THR A 212 7.45 -3.98 2.73
N SER A 213 8.28 -4.96 2.40
CA SER A 213 9.71 -4.93 2.71
C SER A 213 10.41 -3.76 2.01
N SER A 214 10.06 -3.50 0.75
CA SER A 214 10.60 -2.36 -0.01
C SER A 214 10.17 -1.02 0.60
N MET A 215 8.91 -0.90 0.98
CA MET A 215 8.36 0.33 1.59
C MET A 215 8.97 0.59 2.97
N VAL A 216 9.01 -0.44 3.83
CA VAL A 216 9.59 -0.33 5.18
C VAL A 216 11.08 -0.01 5.11
N ALA A 217 11.81 -0.53 4.12
CA ALA A 217 13.21 -0.17 3.91
C ALA A 217 13.39 1.34 3.61
N ILE A 218 12.55 1.90 2.74
CA ILE A 218 12.55 3.34 2.43
C ILE A 218 12.20 4.15 3.69
N TYR A 219 11.19 3.73 4.45
CA TYR A 219 10.83 4.39 5.71
C TYR A 219 11.94 4.31 6.75
N ALA A 220 12.62 3.16 6.89
CA ALA A 220 13.74 3.00 7.80
C ALA A 220 14.86 3.98 7.46
N VAL A 221 15.25 4.07 6.19
CA VAL A 221 16.26 5.04 5.73
C VAL A 221 15.79 6.48 5.99
N GLY A 222 14.52 6.78 5.71
CA GLY A 222 13.91 8.09 5.98
C GLY A 222 13.93 8.46 7.45
N MET A 223 13.61 7.53 8.35
CA MET A 223 13.65 7.76 9.80
C MET A 223 15.08 7.91 10.30
N VAL A 224 16.04 7.12 9.80
CA VAL A 224 17.47 7.30 10.12
C VAL A 224 17.97 8.68 9.68
N ALA A 225 17.55 9.16 8.50
CA ALA A 225 17.85 10.53 8.07
C ALA A 225 17.19 11.56 8.99
N ALA A 226 15.93 11.35 9.39
CA ALA A 226 15.23 12.22 10.33
C ALA A 226 15.93 12.32 11.69
N LEU A 227 16.51 11.22 12.20
CA LEU A 227 17.30 11.22 13.43
C LEU A 227 18.56 12.10 13.36
N ARG A 228 19.08 12.33 12.15
CA ARG A 228 20.21 13.24 11.90
C ARG A 228 19.79 14.68 11.67
N LEU A 229 18.60 14.90 11.10
CA LEU A 229 18.10 16.23 10.74
C LEU A 229 17.34 16.91 11.87
N LEU A 230 16.65 16.15 12.72
CA LEU A 230 15.82 16.70 13.79
C LEU A 230 16.66 17.04 15.03
N PRO A 231 16.36 18.16 15.73
CA PRO A 231 17.04 18.50 16.97
C PRO A 231 16.88 17.38 18.01
N ARG A 232 18.01 16.92 18.56
CA ARG A 232 18.02 15.89 19.60
C ARG A 232 17.20 16.35 20.81
N GLY A 233 16.35 15.46 21.32
CA GLY A 233 15.45 15.75 22.44
C GLY A 233 14.14 16.45 22.05
N SER A 234 13.94 16.83 20.78
CA SER A 234 12.63 17.30 20.33
C SER A 234 11.60 16.16 20.29
N PHE A 235 10.31 16.51 20.39
CA PHE A 235 9.21 15.55 20.25
C PHE A 235 9.30 14.77 18.93
N GLY A 236 9.59 15.46 17.82
CA GLY A 236 9.77 14.84 16.50
C GLY A 236 10.95 13.87 16.45
N TRP A 237 12.04 14.17 17.16
CA TRP A 237 13.18 13.26 17.25
C TRP A 237 12.82 11.98 18.01
N GLY A 238 12.07 12.09 19.12
CA GLY A 238 11.56 10.92 19.85
C GLY A 238 10.66 10.03 18.98
N LEU A 239 9.74 10.62 18.21
CA LEU A 239 8.91 9.91 17.24
C LEU A 239 9.76 9.21 16.16
N ALA A 240 10.81 9.86 15.64
CA ALA A 240 11.70 9.26 14.66
C ALA A 240 12.47 8.06 15.24
N VAL A 241 12.86 8.08 16.53
CA VAL A 241 13.50 6.93 17.19
C VAL A 241 12.53 5.76 17.25
N ILE A 242 11.30 5.99 17.74
CA ILE A 242 10.28 4.95 17.86
C ILE A 242 9.99 4.36 16.47
N ALA A 243 9.77 5.20 15.47
CA ALA A 243 9.51 4.76 14.11
C ALA A 243 10.69 3.97 13.51
N ALA A 244 11.94 4.39 13.75
CA ALA A 244 13.12 3.66 13.29
C ALA A 244 13.23 2.28 13.94
N VAL A 245 12.96 2.16 15.24
CA VAL A 245 12.97 0.87 15.96
C VAL A 245 11.87 -0.05 15.44
N LEU A 246 10.66 0.47 15.23
CA LEU A 246 9.55 -0.31 14.67
C LEU A 246 9.84 -0.78 13.25
N CYS A 247 10.40 0.10 12.40
CA CYS A 247 10.82 -0.29 11.05
C CYS A 247 11.93 -1.35 11.10
N ALA A 248 12.91 -1.23 12.00
CA ALA A 248 13.96 -2.23 12.17
C ALA A 248 13.40 -3.59 12.62
N GLY A 249 12.46 -3.60 13.57
CA GLY A 249 11.76 -4.81 14.01
C GLY A 249 10.99 -5.47 12.86
N MET A 250 10.29 -4.68 12.05
CA MET A 250 9.60 -5.18 10.86
C MET A 250 10.54 -5.76 9.81
N LEU A 251 11.68 -5.09 9.55
CA LEU A 251 12.69 -5.60 8.62
C LEU A 251 13.30 -6.91 9.12
N ALA A 252 13.49 -7.05 10.43
CA ALA A 252 13.94 -8.31 11.02
C ALA A 252 12.91 -9.43 10.85
N LEU A 253 11.62 -9.14 11.05
CA LEU A 253 10.53 -10.11 10.84
C LEU A 253 10.35 -10.50 9.37
N ALA A 254 10.54 -9.54 8.46
CA ALA A 254 10.35 -9.71 7.02
C ALA A 254 11.67 -9.95 6.24
N TRP A 255 12.75 -10.33 6.92
CA TRP A 255 14.11 -10.37 6.33
C TRP A 255 14.20 -11.22 5.05
N ALA A 256 13.47 -12.32 4.97
CA ALA A 256 13.47 -13.18 3.79
C ALA A 256 12.84 -12.50 2.55
N SER A 257 11.93 -11.57 2.77
CA SER A 257 11.24 -10.80 1.71
C SER A 257 11.98 -9.52 1.32
N LEU A 258 13.09 -9.19 2.00
CA LEU A 258 13.95 -8.05 1.66
C LEU A 258 14.85 -8.30 0.46
N VAL A 259 15.03 -9.56 0.04
CA VAL A 259 15.97 -9.93 -1.02
C VAL A 259 15.73 -9.13 -2.31
N PRO A 260 14.51 -9.00 -2.87
CA PRO A 260 14.30 -8.20 -4.07
C PRO A 260 14.61 -6.71 -3.88
N ALA A 261 14.26 -6.15 -2.72
CA ALA A 261 14.55 -4.75 -2.39
C ALA A 261 16.06 -4.48 -2.31
N LEU A 262 16.81 -5.40 -1.69
CA LEU A 262 18.27 -5.33 -1.59
C LEU A 262 18.93 -5.46 -2.97
N VAL A 263 18.42 -6.35 -3.83
CA VAL A 263 18.91 -6.50 -5.21
C VAL A 263 18.68 -5.22 -6.01
N LEU A 264 17.50 -4.61 -5.93
CA LEU A 264 17.19 -3.34 -6.61
C LEU A 264 18.05 -2.20 -6.08
N ALA A 265 18.25 -2.12 -4.76
CA ALA A 265 19.13 -1.13 -4.15
C ALA A 265 20.59 -1.32 -4.59
N ALA A 266 21.09 -2.56 -4.61
CA ALA A 266 22.43 -2.88 -5.09
C ALA A 266 22.60 -2.53 -6.57
N ALA A 267 21.63 -2.87 -7.42
CA ALA A 267 21.62 -2.49 -8.83
C ALA A 267 21.65 -0.97 -9.01
N ALA A 268 20.85 -0.22 -8.24
CA ALA A 268 20.84 1.24 -8.28
C ALA A 268 22.20 1.84 -7.86
N VAL A 269 22.84 1.29 -6.83
CA VAL A 269 24.19 1.71 -6.38
C VAL A 269 25.23 1.42 -7.46
N VAL A 270 25.21 0.21 -8.06
CA VAL A 270 26.12 -0.18 -9.15
C VAL A 270 25.95 0.74 -10.35
N VAL A 271 24.71 0.99 -10.79
CA VAL A 271 24.43 1.91 -11.90
C VAL A 271 24.96 3.31 -11.59
N THR A 272 24.72 3.82 -10.37
CA THR A 272 25.21 5.14 -9.96
C THR A 272 26.73 5.20 -9.94
N ALA A 273 27.40 4.17 -9.42
CA ALA A 273 28.85 4.07 -9.37
C ALA A 273 29.46 4.02 -10.79
N VAL A 274 28.89 3.21 -11.69
CA VAL A 274 29.33 3.11 -13.09
C VAL A 274 29.13 4.43 -13.82
N ARG A 275 28.02 5.15 -13.58
CA ARG A 275 27.79 6.47 -14.19
C ARG A 275 28.77 7.51 -13.70
N ARG A 276 29.05 7.56 -12.39
CA ARG A 276 30.06 8.45 -11.80
C ARG A 276 31.47 8.12 -12.30
N ALA A 277 31.81 6.85 -12.49
CA ALA A 277 33.08 6.44 -13.08
C ALA A 277 33.21 6.89 -14.54
N ARG A 278 32.16 6.70 -15.35
CA ARG A 278 32.14 7.14 -16.76
C ARG A 278 32.18 8.66 -16.93
N SER A 279 31.59 9.44 -16.01
CA SER A 279 31.67 10.91 -16.06
C SER A 279 33.05 11.44 -15.68
N ARG A 280 33.78 10.74 -14.80
CA ARG A 280 35.17 11.11 -14.43
C ARG A 280 36.21 10.78 -15.50
N VAL A 281 35.93 9.82 -16.38
CA VAL A 281 36.83 9.45 -17.50
C VAL A 281 36.61 10.33 -18.73
N ARG A 282 35.50 11.06 -18.81
CA ARG A 282 35.13 11.93 -19.94
C ARG A 282 35.34 13.43 -19.68
N GLY A 283 35.71 13.83 -18.48
CA GLY A 283 36.07 15.20 -18.11
C GLY A 283 37.56 15.30 -17.87
#